data_AF-A0A6J4V250-F1
#
_entry.id   AF-A0A6J4V250-F1
#
_cell.length_a   1.000
_cell.length_b   1.000
_cell.length_c   1.000
_cell.angle_alpha   90.00
_cell.angle_beta   90.00
_cell.angle_gamma   90.00
#
_symmetry.space_group_name_H-M   'P 1'
#
loop_
_entity.id
_entity.type
_entity.pdbx_description
1 polymer ?
#
loop_
_entity_poly.entity_id
_entity_poly.type
_entity_poly.pdbx_seq_one_letter_code
_entity_poly.pdbx_strand_id
1 'polypeptide(L)'
;MTGIEAEMSMGTNRAETAGGLPETPHDVALDRSRVDALLERVRGGDTVDLLEETLAAIDWDRFAGSSGTPLTPLERAELVAYYRAKWADVGPLYLAELLSTEFMTEQRARGDIVFSPRLLELGRSDPELWSEIRQFFRRKEAVTGLLLLAQRPDPGVAPG
;
A
#
# COMPACT_ATOMS: atom_id res chain seq x y z
N MET A 1 -2.81 45.87 -4.34
CA MET A 1 -2.64 44.69 -3.47
C MET A 1 -2.63 43.48 -4.38
N THR A 2 -1.44 43.01 -4.69
CA THR A 2 -1.10 42.07 -5.77
C THR A 2 -0.16 41.01 -5.20
N GLY A 3 -0.35 39.74 -5.58
CA GLY A 3 0.43 38.56 -5.17
C GLY A 3 -0.18 37.90 -3.92
N ILE A 4 -0.62 36.64 -3.93
CA ILE A 4 -0.03 35.43 -4.51
C ILE A 4 -1.17 34.51 -5.00
N GLU A 5 -1.53 34.62 -6.27
CA GLU A 5 -2.27 33.60 -7.04
C GLU A 5 -1.41 33.23 -8.26
N ALA A 6 -0.12 32.98 -8.02
CA ALA A 6 0.81 32.57 -9.06
C ALA A 6 0.72 31.04 -9.26
N GLU A 7 -0.15 30.67 -10.19
CA GLU A 7 0.10 29.70 -11.25
C GLU A 7 1.08 28.54 -10.92
N MET A 8 0.56 27.47 -10.30
CA MET A 8 0.91 26.14 -10.77
C MET A 8 0.03 25.81 -11.97
N SER A 9 0.39 26.35 -13.13
CA SER A 9 -0.16 25.92 -14.41
C SER A 9 0.36 24.51 -14.69
N MET A 10 -0.36 23.51 -14.18
CA MET A 10 -0.24 22.12 -14.63
C MET A 10 -0.76 22.10 -16.07
N GLY A 11 0.14 22.35 -17.01
CA GLY A 11 -0.13 22.28 -18.43
C GLY A 11 -0.80 20.96 -18.77
N THR A 12 -2.05 21.06 -19.23
CA THR A 12 -2.84 19.98 -19.79
C THR A 12 -2.10 19.39 -21.00
N ASN A 13 -1.25 18.40 -20.78
CA ASN A 13 -0.79 17.51 -21.83
C ASN A 13 -0.87 16.06 -21.32
N ARG A 14 -1.89 15.41 -21.84
CA ARG A 14 -2.34 14.04 -21.60
C ARG A 14 -1.31 13.10 -22.23
N ALA A 15 -0.40 12.56 -21.42
CA ALA A 15 0.38 11.38 -21.77
C ALA A 15 -0.12 10.22 -20.89
N GLU A 16 -0.69 9.22 -21.55
CA GLU A 16 -1.52 8.16 -20.98
C GLU A 16 -0.73 7.17 -20.10
N THR A 17 -0.70 7.39 -18.80
CA THR A 17 -1.18 6.32 -17.90
C THR A 17 -2.69 6.36 -17.99
N ALA A 18 -3.33 5.30 -18.48
CA ALA A 18 -4.74 5.32 -18.91
C ALA A 18 -5.80 5.63 -17.80
N GLY A 19 -5.41 6.12 -16.62
CA GLY A 19 -6.28 6.30 -15.45
C GLY A 19 -6.03 7.53 -14.55
N GLY A 20 -5.13 8.46 -14.89
CA GLY A 20 -4.82 9.62 -14.02
C GLY A 20 -3.88 9.28 -12.86
N LEU A 21 -3.66 10.24 -11.95
CA LEU A 21 -2.89 10.00 -10.72
C LEU A 21 -3.69 9.07 -9.78
N PRO A 22 -3.02 8.15 -9.07
CA PRO A 22 -3.62 7.35 -8.00
C PRO A 22 -4.45 8.20 -7.02
N GLU A 23 -5.67 7.76 -6.76
CA GLU A 23 -6.53 8.43 -5.79
C GLU A 23 -6.37 7.82 -4.41
N THR A 24 -6.17 6.51 -4.35
CA THR A 24 -6.11 5.76 -3.10
C THR A 24 -4.84 4.90 -3.02
N PRO A 25 -4.46 4.44 -1.82
CA PRO A 25 -3.29 3.57 -1.68
C PRO A 25 -3.40 2.21 -2.41
N HIS A 26 -4.58 1.75 -2.82
CA HIS A 26 -4.69 0.50 -3.59
C HIS A 26 -4.44 0.67 -5.10
N ASP A 27 -4.38 1.92 -5.57
CA ASP A 27 -4.15 2.23 -6.99
C ASP A 27 -2.65 2.23 -7.34
N VAL A 28 -1.76 2.20 -6.35
CA VAL A 28 -0.32 2.21 -6.56
C VAL A 28 0.26 0.80 -6.59
N ALA A 29 1.28 0.62 -7.43
CA ALA A 29 2.10 -0.58 -7.38
C ALA A 29 3.14 -0.44 -6.26
N LEU A 30 3.23 -1.46 -5.41
CA LEU A 30 4.26 -1.57 -4.38
C LEU A 30 5.40 -2.47 -4.85
N ASP A 31 6.62 -2.10 -4.49
CA ASP A 31 7.81 -2.94 -4.53
C ASP A 31 7.74 -3.97 -3.40
N ARG A 32 7.39 -5.19 -3.77
CA ARG A 32 7.20 -6.31 -2.84
C ARG A 32 8.45 -6.66 -2.04
N SER A 33 9.65 -6.41 -2.59
CA SER A 33 10.90 -6.66 -1.87
C SER A 33 11.05 -5.73 -0.66
N ARG A 34 10.55 -4.50 -0.76
CA ARG A 34 10.53 -3.55 0.36
C ARG A 34 9.50 -3.93 1.41
N VAL A 35 8.35 -4.45 0.98
CA VAL A 35 7.33 -4.98 1.89
C VAL A 35 7.91 -6.17 2.70
N ASP A 36 8.63 -7.09 2.07
CA ASP A 36 9.28 -8.18 2.79
C ASP A 36 10.31 -7.69 3.81
N ALA A 37 11.15 -6.73 3.42
CA ALA A 37 12.15 -6.14 4.31
C ALA A 37 11.51 -5.43 5.51
N LEU A 38 10.37 -4.74 5.29
CA LEU A 38 9.57 -4.16 6.35
C LEU A 38 9.08 -5.22 7.34
N LEU A 39 8.55 -6.34 6.84
CA LEU A 39 8.04 -7.41 7.71
C LEU A 39 9.15 -8.05 8.54
N GLU A 40 10.35 -8.19 7.98
CA GLU A 40 11.50 -8.71 8.73
C GLU A 40 11.90 -7.77 9.87
N ARG A 41 11.95 -6.46 9.60
CA ARG A 41 12.20 -5.43 10.62
C ARG A 41 11.17 -5.46 11.74
N VAL A 42 9.88 -5.50 11.40
CA VAL A 42 8.79 -5.56 12.39
C VAL A 42 8.86 -6.84 13.23
N ARG A 43 9.22 -7.99 12.64
CA ARG A 43 9.48 -9.24 13.40
C ARG A 43 10.66 -9.10 14.36
N GLY A 44 11.65 -8.29 14.00
CA GLY A 44 12.77 -7.92 14.85
C GLY A 44 12.41 -6.96 16.00
N GLY A 45 11.17 -6.46 16.05
CA GLY A 45 10.68 -5.56 17.09
C GLY A 45 10.61 -4.08 16.68
N ASP A 46 10.92 -3.73 15.42
CA ASP A 46 10.81 -2.35 14.94
C ASP A 46 9.37 -1.83 15.08
N THR A 47 9.24 -0.64 15.66
CA THR A 47 8.00 0.15 15.59
C THR A 47 8.07 1.09 14.39
N VAL A 48 7.03 1.11 13.57
CA VAL A 48 7.02 1.82 12.28
C VAL A 48 5.80 2.72 12.12
N ASP A 49 5.92 3.74 11.28
CA ASP A 49 4.80 4.49 10.74
C ASP A 49 4.33 3.83 9.44
N LEU A 50 3.14 3.23 9.44
CA LEU A 50 2.63 2.49 8.30
C LEU A 50 2.41 3.36 7.05
N LEU A 51 2.12 4.66 7.22
CA LEU A 51 1.97 5.56 6.07
C LEU A 51 3.33 5.79 5.41
N GLU A 52 4.35 6.10 6.21
CA GLU A 52 5.71 6.29 5.68
C GLU A 52 6.27 5.02 5.05
N GLU A 53 6.05 3.86 5.68
CA GLU A 53 6.51 2.59 5.12
C GLU A 53 5.75 2.21 3.84
N THR A 54 4.45 2.53 3.76
CA THR A 54 3.68 2.36 2.50
C THR A 54 4.24 3.26 1.41
N LEU A 55 4.48 4.55 1.69
CA LEU A 55 5.07 5.48 0.73
C LEU A 55 6.48 5.06 0.29
N ALA A 56 7.28 4.52 1.21
CA ALA A 56 8.60 4.00 0.93
C ALA A 56 8.56 2.72 0.07
N ALA A 57 7.49 1.95 0.17
CA ALA A 57 7.27 0.73 -0.62
C ALA A 57 6.71 1.00 -2.03
N ILE A 58 6.27 2.21 -2.37
CA ILE A 58 5.76 2.52 -3.71
C ILE A 58 6.88 2.41 -4.77
N ASP A 59 6.55 1.75 -5.89
CA ASP A 59 7.38 1.71 -7.09
C ASP A 59 7.28 3.05 -7.84
N TRP A 60 7.99 4.06 -7.34
CA TRP A 60 8.00 5.42 -7.89
C TRP A 60 8.60 5.50 -9.31
N ASP A 61 9.30 4.46 -9.77
CA ASP A 61 9.85 4.41 -11.14
C ASP A 61 8.75 4.23 -12.20
N ARG A 62 7.55 3.82 -11.79
CA ARG A 62 6.37 3.74 -12.67
C ARG A 62 5.71 5.08 -12.96
N PHE A 63 6.10 6.13 -12.23
CA PHE A 63 5.63 7.48 -12.49
C PHE A 63 6.58 8.18 -13.44
N ALA A 64 6.01 8.93 -14.37
CA ALA A 64 6.76 9.76 -15.30
C ALA A 64 6.29 11.21 -15.20
N GLY A 65 7.19 12.15 -15.48
CA GLY A 65 6.86 13.56 -15.62
C GLY A 65 5.96 13.82 -16.83
N SER A 66 5.52 15.06 -16.99
CA SER A 66 4.62 15.48 -18.08
C SER A 66 5.19 15.27 -19.49
N SER A 67 6.51 15.14 -19.61
CA SER A 67 7.26 14.82 -20.83
C SER A 67 7.43 13.32 -21.08
N GLY A 68 6.95 12.45 -20.19
CA GLY A 68 7.17 11.00 -20.23
C GLY A 68 8.57 10.58 -19.76
N THR A 69 9.38 11.50 -19.23
CA THR A 69 10.68 11.18 -18.64
C THR A 69 10.53 10.66 -17.22
N PRO A 70 11.46 9.83 -16.72
CA PRO A 70 11.50 9.46 -15.31
C PRO A 70 11.49 10.69 -14.41
N LEU A 71 10.83 10.59 -13.26
CA LEU A 71 10.80 11.67 -12.28
C LEU A 71 12.22 12.01 -11.83
N THR A 72 12.54 13.29 -11.82
CA THR A 72 13.71 13.81 -11.13
C THR A 72 13.59 13.57 -9.63
N PRO A 73 14.71 13.61 -8.87
CA PRO A 73 14.67 13.46 -7.41
C PRO A 73 13.77 14.49 -6.72
N LEU A 74 13.69 15.72 -7.25
CA LEU A 74 12.83 16.77 -6.72
C LEU A 74 11.35 16.45 -6.96
N GLU A 75 10.96 16.11 -8.20
CA GLU A 75 9.58 15.75 -8.54
C GLU A 75 9.11 14.53 -7.74
N ARG A 76 10.00 13.53 -7.52
CA ARG A 76 9.69 12.40 -6.66
C ARG A 76 9.44 12.84 -5.22
N ALA A 77 10.29 13.70 -4.66
CA ALA A 77 10.12 14.18 -3.29
C ALA A 77 8.81 14.97 -3.11
N GLU A 78 8.46 15.81 -4.09
CA GLU A 78 7.19 16.54 -4.12
C GLU A 78 5.99 15.59 -4.21
N LEU A 79 6.07 14.56 -5.06
CA LEU A 79 5.01 13.56 -5.19
C LEU A 79 4.81 12.74 -3.90
N VAL A 80 5.90 12.35 -3.25
CA VAL A 80 5.86 11.70 -1.92
C VAL A 80 5.20 12.61 -0.89
N ALA A 81 5.58 13.90 -0.86
CA ALA A 81 4.99 14.87 0.07
C ALA A 81 3.49 15.08 -0.19
N TYR A 82 3.09 15.13 -1.47
CA TYR A 82 1.69 15.19 -1.88
C TYR A 82 0.90 13.99 -1.36
N TYR A 83 1.38 12.76 -1.59
CA TYR A 83 0.66 11.55 -1.14
C TYR A 83 0.68 11.36 0.38
N ARG A 84 1.74 11.78 1.06
CA ARG A 84 1.77 11.84 2.52
C ARG A 84 0.62 12.70 3.05
N ALA A 85 0.41 13.88 2.47
CA ALA A 85 -0.68 14.76 2.86
C ALA A 85 -2.06 14.20 2.44
N LYS A 86 -2.16 13.66 1.22
CA LYS A 86 -3.40 13.10 0.65
C LYS A 86 -3.93 11.91 1.44
N TRP A 87 -3.05 11.07 1.97
CA TRP A 87 -3.42 9.83 2.67
C TRP A 87 -3.21 9.90 4.19
N ALA A 88 -3.05 11.10 4.74
CA ALA A 88 -2.84 11.29 6.18
C ALA A 88 -4.03 10.81 7.04
N ASP A 89 -5.24 10.74 6.47
CA ASP A 89 -6.45 10.27 7.12
C ASP A 89 -6.74 8.77 6.89
N VAL A 90 -5.89 8.08 6.12
CA VAL A 90 -6.03 6.64 5.89
C VAL A 90 -5.63 5.89 7.15
N GLY A 91 -6.58 5.12 7.70
CA GLY A 91 -6.37 4.39 8.94
C GLY A 91 -5.28 3.29 8.83
N PRO A 92 -4.54 3.03 9.92
CA PRO A 92 -3.40 2.09 9.92
C PRO A 92 -3.81 0.65 9.53
N LEU A 93 -5.04 0.25 9.87
CA LEU A 93 -5.56 -1.07 9.50
C LEU A 93 -5.64 -1.28 7.99
N TYR A 94 -6.05 -0.23 7.26
CA TYR A 94 -6.16 -0.28 5.81
C TYR A 94 -4.78 -0.42 5.16
N LEU A 95 -3.80 0.35 5.63
CA LEU A 95 -2.41 0.27 5.15
C LEU A 95 -1.78 -1.09 5.48
N ALA A 96 -2.05 -1.63 6.68
CA ALA A 96 -1.61 -2.98 7.04
C ALA A 96 -2.23 -4.06 6.15
N GLU A 97 -3.52 -3.96 5.80
CA GLU A 97 -4.18 -4.88 4.88
C GLU A 97 -3.51 -4.84 3.49
N LEU A 98 -3.24 -3.64 2.97
CA LEU A 98 -2.55 -3.45 1.69
C LEU A 98 -1.17 -4.11 1.68
N LEU A 99 -0.32 -3.79 2.66
CA LEU A 99 1.03 -4.35 2.78
C LEU A 99 0.98 -5.88 2.96
N SER A 100 0.06 -6.38 3.78
CA SER A 100 -0.11 -7.83 3.97
C SER A 100 -0.52 -8.55 2.68
N THR A 101 -1.34 -7.91 1.84
CA THR A 101 -1.76 -8.48 0.55
C THR A 101 -0.58 -8.61 -0.41
N GLU A 102 0.26 -7.59 -0.49
CA GLU A 102 1.45 -7.63 -1.34
C GLU A 102 2.48 -8.64 -0.83
N PHE A 103 2.70 -8.71 0.49
CA PHE A 103 3.53 -9.75 1.10
C PHE A 103 3.04 -11.16 0.73
N MET A 104 1.75 -11.44 0.93
CA MET A 104 1.17 -12.76 0.61
C MET A 104 1.26 -13.08 -0.89
N THR A 105 1.16 -12.07 -1.74
CA THR A 105 1.31 -12.22 -3.19
C THR A 105 2.75 -12.61 -3.54
N GLU A 106 3.75 -12.00 -2.90
CA GLU A 106 5.16 -12.33 -3.07
C GLU A 106 5.48 -13.74 -2.56
N GLN A 107 5.00 -14.10 -1.36
CA GLN A 107 5.19 -15.44 -0.80
C GLN A 107 4.58 -16.53 -1.69
N ARG A 108 3.46 -16.25 -2.35
CA ARG A 108 2.89 -17.14 -3.37
C ARG A 108 3.77 -17.20 -4.62
N ALA A 109 4.31 -16.08 -5.08
CA ALA A 109 5.18 -16.05 -6.25
C ALA A 109 6.49 -16.85 -6.04
N ARG A 110 7.04 -16.82 -4.82
CA ARG A 110 8.22 -17.59 -4.42
C ARG A 110 7.95 -19.08 -4.19
N GLY A 111 6.67 -19.45 -4.03
CA GLY A 111 6.26 -20.82 -3.75
C GLY A 111 6.27 -21.19 -2.27
N ASP A 112 6.51 -20.24 -1.37
CA ASP A 112 6.40 -20.45 0.09
C ASP A 112 4.93 -20.69 0.49
N ILE A 113 4.01 -20.09 -0.25
CA ILE A 113 2.57 -20.34 -0.14
C ILE A 113 2.09 -21.07 -1.40
N VAL A 114 1.74 -22.34 -1.23
CA VAL A 114 1.23 -23.18 -2.33
C VAL A 114 -0.27 -23.38 -2.17
N PHE A 115 -1.03 -22.90 -3.14
CA PHE A 115 -2.45 -23.23 -3.25
C PHE A 115 -2.63 -24.56 -3.96
N SER A 116 -3.57 -25.37 -3.46
CA SER A 116 -3.93 -26.62 -4.13
C SER A 116 -4.47 -26.34 -5.55
N PRO A 117 -4.30 -27.26 -6.51
CA PRO A 117 -4.87 -27.12 -7.84
C PRO A 117 -6.38 -26.85 -7.82
N ARG A 118 -7.11 -27.48 -6.89
CA ARG A 118 -8.55 -27.29 -6.70
C ARG A 118 -8.89 -25.86 -6.26
N LEU A 119 -8.07 -25.26 -5.41
CA LEU A 119 -8.26 -23.88 -4.96
C LEU A 119 -7.98 -22.88 -6.09
N LEU A 120 -6.94 -23.14 -6.89
CA LEU A 120 -6.64 -22.32 -8.06
C LEU A 120 -7.75 -22.41 -9.11
N GLU A 121 -8.32 -23.60 -9.30
CA GLU A 121 -9.44 -23.80 -10.22
C GLU A 121 -10.69 -23.07 -9.73
N LEU A 122 -11.02 -23.16 -8.44
CA LEU A 122 -12.15 -22.42 -7.84
C LEU A 122 -12.09 -20.93 -8.17
N GLY A 123 -10.93 -20.30 -8.00
CA GLY A 123 -10.75 -18.88 -8.29
C GLY A 123 -10.93 -18.49 -9.76
N ARG A 124 -10.88 -19.46 -10.69
CA ARG A 124 -11.13 -19.26 -12.13
C ARG A 124 -12.55 -19.62 -12.52
N SER A 125 -13.06 -20.73 -12.01
CA SER A 125 -14.36 -21.29 -12.39
C SER A 125 -15.53 -20.62 -11.70
N ASP A 126 -15.31 -20.05 -10.50
CA ASP A 126 -16.35 -19.40 -9.70
C ASP A 126 -15.80 -18.13 -9.02
N PRO A 127 -15.64 -17.03 -9.78
CA PRO A 127 -15.06 -15.79 -9.27
C PRO A 127 -15.95 -15.10 -8.22
N GLU A 128 -17.26 -15.32 -8.25
CA GLU A 128 -18.20 -14.76 -7.26
C GLU A 128 -17.99 -15.42 -5.90
N LEU A 129 -18.03 -16.75 -5.84
CA LEU A 129 -17.74 -17.50 -4.61
C LEU A 129 -16.32 -17.20 -4.09
N TRP A 130 -15.35 -17.08 -5.00
CA TRP A 130 -14.00 -16.67 -4.62
C TRP A 130 -13.97 -15.28 -3.96
N SER A 131 -14.73 -14.33 -4.48
CA SER A 131 -14.89 -13.00 -3.91
C SER A 131 -15.53 -13.03 -2.52
N GLU A 132 -16.59 -13.83 -2.34
CA GLU A 132 -17.24 -14.02 -1.04
C GLU A 132 -16.27 -14.56 0.03
N ILE A 133 -15.51 -15.60 -0.32
CA ILE A 133 -14.49 -16.19 0.56
C ILE A 133 -13.46 -15.13 0.95
N ARG A 134 -12.94 -14.37 -0.01
CA ARG A 134 -11.96 -13.30 0.27
C ARG A 134 -12.55 -12.22 1.15
N GLN A 135 -13.81 -11.82 0.92
CA GLN A 135 -14.48 -10.81 1.74
C GLN A 135 -14.65 -11.27 3.19
N PHE A 136 -14.98 -12.55 3.41
CA PHE A 136 -15.05 -13.13 4.76
C PHE A 136 -13.71 -13.00 5.50
N PHE A 137 -12.61 -13.42 4.87
CA PHE A 137 -11.28 -13.35 5.49
C PHE A 137 -10.84 -11.90 5.75
N ARG A 138 -11.04 -10.98 4.79
CA ARG A 138 -10.74 -9.55 5.00
C ARG A 138 -11.48 -8.97 6.20
N ARG A 139 -12.79 -9.24 6.31
CA ARG A 139 -13.59 -8.77 7.47
C ARG A 139 -13.08 -9.36 8.78
N LYS A 140 -12.73 -10.65 8.79
CA LYS A 140 -12.16 -11.31 9.96
C LYS A 140 -10.82 -10.69 10.37
N GLU A 141 -9.94 -10.44 9.41
CA GLU A 141 -8.63 -9.80 9.63
C GLU A 141 -8.80 -8.37 10.14
N ALA A 142 -9.68 -7.59 9.52
CA ALA A 142 -10.00 -6.23 9.96
C ALA A 142 -10.47 -6.18 11.42
N VAL A 143 -11.43 -7.04 11.78
CA VAL A 143 -11.91 -7.15 13.17
C VAL A 143 -10.80 -7.59 14.11
N THR A 144 -9.97 -8.55 13.70
CA THR A 144 -8.81 -9.00 14.50
C THR A 144 -7.83 -7.86 14.76
N GLY A 145 -7.50 -7.08 13.73
CA GLY A 145 -6.63 -5.90 13.85
C GLY A 145 -7.21 -4.83 14.77
N LEU A 146 -8.51 -4.52 14.65
CA LEU A 146 -9.19 -3.60 15.56
C LEU A 146 -9.15 -4.08 17.01
N LEU A 147 -9.36 -5.37 17.24
CA LEU A 147 -9.28 -5.96 18.59
C LEU A 147 -7.86 -5.92 19.14
N LEU A 148 -6.84 -6.17 18.32
CA LEU A 148 -5.43 -6.06 18.73
C LEU A 148 -5.05 -4.61 19.07
N LEU A 149 -5.51 -3.63 18.30
CA LEU A 149 -5.28 -2.21 18.60
C LEU A 149 -6.04 -1.73 19.85
N ALA A 150 -7.23 -2.28 20.12
CA ALA A 150 -8.02 -1.98 21.30
C ALA A 150 -7.53 -2.72 22.56
N GLN A 151 -6.73 -3.78 22.39
CA GLN A 151 -6.17 -4.55 23.49
C GLN A 151 -5.22 -3.67 24.28
N ARG A 152 -5.53 -3.44 25.56
CA ARG A 152 -4.62 -2.73 26.45
C ARG A 152 -3.35 -3.55 26.63
N PRO A 153 -2.17 -2.93 26.67
CA PRO A 153 -0.96 -3.62 27.06
C PRO A 153 -1.16 -4.21 28.46
N ASP A 154 -0.66 -5.42 28.69
CA ASP A 154 -0.61 -6.00 30.02
C ASP A 154 0.33 -5.11 30.87
N PRO A 155 -0.14 -4.47 31.97
CA PRO A 155 0.69 -3.59 32.79
C PRO A 155 1.93 -4.29 33.40
N GLY A 156 2.04 -5.62 33.29
CA GLY A 156 3.16 -6.41 33.80
C GLY A 156 4.30 -6.72 32.82
N VAL A 157 4.19 -6.39 31.52
CA VAL A 157 5.24 -6.68 30.53
C VAL A 157 5.93 -5.37 30.15
N ALA A 158 7.14 -5.16 30.68
CA ALA A 158 8.00 -4.07 30.23
C ALA A 158 8.31 -4.24 28.72
N PRO A 159 8.37 -3.16 27.93
CA PRO A 159 8.80 -3.24 26.55
C PRO A 159 10.24 -3.78 26.51
N GLY A 160 10.41 -4.92 25.84
CA GLY A 160 11.72 -5.52 25.54
C GLY A 160 12.38 -4.88 24.34
#